data_AF-A0A3M1HHZ6-F1
#
_entry.id   AF-A0A3M1HHZ6-F1
#
_cell.length_a   1.000
_cell.length_b   1.000
_cell.length_c   1.000
_cell.angle_alpha   90.00
_cell.angle_beta   90.00
_cell.angle_gamma   90.00
#
_symmetry.space_group_name_H-M   'P 1'
#
loop_
_entity.id
_entity.type
_entity.pdbx_description
1 polymer ?
#
loop_
_entity_poly.entity_id
_entity_poly.type
_entity_poly.pdbx_seq_one_letter_code
_entity_poly.pdbx_strand_id
1 'polypeptide(L)'
;RTKKIKTPGDIASLVQDGKNFIKDIQKDRRALESEKRKLEQDLQSLDGLESQLQEAIQKDWQNIEKKYNLSKGGNLQLAKLLLGKEVGNKLDAGLEVYQYLTQSFKRKVKKAKKKIIKRQKLDPPVEFPLKLKQPDFILENMDFSFWWKNLKLKGKGRNISSDPEVYGKPGRIEGKYKKNKYWEEGDFGILLDKKQGKDLDSLTIKIKGLNISDISTPLGIQIQKALVNLQGKITVTEGLKLDGKLVCSFDQVKFNKSSQKDELVEMLMESLIDTSFFRAEILVGGTLKEPYFKIQSDLDFKMGESLQKKLKSQNQKFLTLLKGEFKKKTHSSLQDVLGEKKNLFSLKDRMVQE
;
A
#
# COMPACT_ATOMS: atom_id res chain seq x y z
N ARG A 1 -65.94 42.54 -18.87
CA ARG A 1 -67.30 43.12 -18.65
C ARG A 1 -67.15 44.29 -17.68
N THR A 2 -67.07 45.51 -18.19
CA THR A 2 -66.88 46.74 -17.39
C THR A 2 -68.17 47.08 -16.62
N LYS A 3 -68.11 47.09 -15.29
CA LYS A 3 -69.22 47.56 -14.43
C LYS A 3 -69.23 49.09 -14.48
N LYS A 4 -70.31 49.70 -15.00
CA LYS A 4 -70.52 51.15 -14.95
C LYS A 4 -70.82 51.57 -13.50
N ILE A 5 -69.90 52.33 -12.91
CA ILE A 5 -70.02 52.91 -11.56
C ILE A 5 -71.04 54.05 -11.62
N LYS A 6 -72.14 53.96 -10.86
CA LYS A 6 -73.18 55.02 -10.87
C LYS A 6 -73.65 55.47 -9.48
N THR A 7 -73.23 54.84 -8.38
CA THR A 7 -73.63 55.25 -7.02
C THR A 7 -72.48 55.25 -6.01
N PRO A 8 -72.58 56.02 -4.90
CA PRO A 8 -71.53 56.07 -3.86
C PRO A 8 -71.19 54.70 -3.23
N GLY A 9 -72.12 53.73 -3.24
CA GLY A 9 -71.90 52.36 -2.77
C GLY A 9 -71.01 51.51 -3.70
N ASP A 10 -70.98 51.81 -5.00
CA ASP A 10 -70.09 51.16 -5.98
C ASP A 10 -68.63 51.60 -5.79
N ILE A 11 -68.41 52.83 -5.32
CA ILE A 11 -67.08 53.36 -4.98
C ILE A 11 -66.56 52.72 -3.69
N ALA A 12 -67.42 52.55 -2.68
CA ALA A 12 -67.06 51.89 -1.43
C ALA A 12 -66.69 50.41 -1.62
N SER A 13 -67.40 49.69 -2.49
CA SER A 13 -67.08 48.30 -2.84
C SER A 13 -65.80 48.18 -3.68
N LEU A 14 -65.55 49.06 -4.65
CA LEU A 14 -64.28 49.13 -5.39
C LEU A 14 -63.07 49.45 -4.50
N VAL A 15 -63.24 50.33 -3.51
CA VAL A 15 -62.19 50.64 -2.52
C VAL A 15 -61.94 49.43 -1.61
N GLN A 16 -62.98 48.67 -1.26
CA GLN A 16 -62.84 47.47 -0.45
C GLN A 16 -62.20 46.31 -1.24
N ASP A 17 -62.59 46.12 -2.50
CA ASP A 17 -61.99 45.15 -3.42
C ASP A 17 -60.53 45.52 -3.71
N GLY A 18 -60.21 46.81 -3.87
CA GLY A 18 -58.84 47.30 -3.99
C GLY A 18 -58.01 47.07 -2.72
N LYS A 19 -58.59 47.25 -1.53
CA LYS A 19 -57.93 46.95 -0.25
C LYS A 19 -57.70 45.45 -0.06
N ASN A 20 -58.64 44.61 -0.46
CA ASN A 20 -58.51 43.16 -0.42
C ASN A 20 -57.44 42.69 -1.43
N PHE A 21 -57.42 43.25 -2.64
CA PHE A 21 -56.40 42.99 -3.64
C PHE A 21 -54.98 43.41 -3.20
N ILE A 22 -54.84 44.56 -2.53
CA ILE A 22 -53.56 45.00 -1.94
C ILE A 22 -53.13 44.05 -0.81
N LYS A 23 -54.06 43.58 0.02
CA LYS A 23 -53.77 42.59 1.06
C LYS A 23 -53.33 41.25 0.47
N ASP A 24 -53.96 40.81 -0.60
CA ASP A 24 -53.61 39.57 -1.30
C ASP A 24 -52.22 39.70 -1.96
N ILE A 25 -51.92 40.82 -2.62
CA ILE A 25 -50.57 41.09 -3.14
C ILE A 25 -49.51 41.13 -2.02
N GLN A 26 -49.84 41.70 -0.86
CA GLN A 26 -48.92 41.72 0.28
C GLN A 26 -48.70 40.32 0.86
N LYS A 27 -49.74 39.48 0.88
CA LYS A 27 -49.68 38.09 1.30
C LYS A 27 -48.83 37.26 0.32
N ASP A 28 -49.03 37.44 -0.98
CA ASP A 28 -48.26 36.79 -2.04
C ASP A 28 -46.79 37.24 -2.04
N ARG A 29 -46.54 38.52 -1.77
CA ARG A 29 -45.17 39.03 -1.60
C ARG A 29 -44.48 38.40 -0.38
N ARG A 30 -45.19 38.25 0.74
CA ARG A 30 -44.66 37.57 1.93
C ARG A 30 -44.44 36.08 1.68
N ALA A 31 -45.32 35.42 0.94
CA ALA A 31 -45.16 34.04 0.52
C ALA A 31 -43.90 33.88 -0.35
N LEU A 32 -43.71 34.74 -1.35
CA LEU A 32 -42.51 34.79 -2.20
C LEU A 32 -41.23 35.14 -1.41
N GLU A 33 -41.28 36.07 -0.45
CA GLU A 33 -40.15 36.36 0.44
C GLU A 33 -39.82 35.14 1.33
N SER A 34 -40.83 34.39 1.77
CA SER A 34 -40.65 33.17 2.56
C SER A 34 -40.09 32.01 1.73
N GLU A 35 -40.53 31.88 0.47
CA GLU A 35 -39.98 30.91 -0.48
C GLU A 35 -38.55 31.28 -0.84
N LYS A 36 -38.27 32.55 -1.13
CA LYS A 36 -36.91 33.06 -1.35
C LYS A 36 -36.00 32.76 -0.15
N ARG A 37 -36.49 32.96 1.08
CA ARG A 37 -35.73 32.62 2.29
C ARG A 37 -35.52 31.12 2.46
N LYS A 38 -36.51 30.28 2.18
CA LYS A 38 -36.33 28.81 2.16
C LYS A 38 -35.31 28.39 1.13
N LEU A 39 -35.30 29.05 -0.02
CA LEU A 39 -34.39 28.79 -1.14
C LEU A 39 -32.96 29.29 -0.85
N GLU A 40 -32.82 30.42 -0.13
CA GLU A 40 -31.56 30.89 0.44
C GLU A 40 -31.06 29.95 1.56
N GLN A 41 -31.96 29.40 2.38
CA GLN A 41 -31.64 28.38 3.38
C GLN A 41 -31.25 27.04 2.74
N ASP A 42 -31.91 26.62 1.66
CA ASP A 42 -31.54 25.44 0.89
C ASP A 42 -30.18 25.63 0.21
N LEU A 43 -29.88 26.83 -0.29
CA LEU A 43 -28.55 27.20 -0.79
C LEU A 43 -27.48 27.17 0.31
N GLN A 44 -27.77 27.66 1.52
CA GLN A 44 -26.88 27.51 2.68
C GLN A 44 -26.73 26.04 3.10
N SER A 45 -27.78 25.24 2.93
CA SER A 45 -27.76 23.79 3.15
C SER A 45 -26.85 23.08 2.14
N LEU A 46 -26.66 23.63 0.93
CA LEU A 46 -25.68 23.13 -0.05
C LEU A 46 -24.22 23.36 0.36
N ASP A 47 -23.92 24.38 1.18
CA ASP A 47 -22.59 24.52 1.80
C ASP A 47 -22.39 23.47 2.92
N GLY A 48 -23.47 23.14 3.64
CA GLY A 48 -23.49 22.00 4.55
C GLY A 48 -23.23 20.65 3.86
N LEU A 49 -23.67 20.49 2.60
CA LEU A 49 -23.37 19.29 1.79
C LEU A 49 -21.88 19.15 1.49
N GLU A 50 -21.10 20.23 1.45
CA GLU A 50 -19.65 20.13 1.22
C GLU A 50 -18.95 19.49 2.43
N SER A 51 -19.35 19.87 3.65
CA SER A 51 -18.89 19.23 4.89
C SER A 51 -19.34 17.78 4.99
N GLN A 52 -20.60 17.49 4.68
CA GLN A 52 -21.12 16.11 4.64
C GLN A 52 -20.43 15.26 3.57
N LEU A 53 -20.04 15.85 2.43
CA LEU A 53 -19.27 15.18 1.41
C LEU A 53 -17.84 14.87 1.89
N GLN A 54 -17.20 15.79 2.60
CA GLN A 54 -15.89 15.52 3.20
C GLN A 54 -15.95 14.33 4.17
N GLU A 55 -17.00 14.26 4.99
CA GLU A 55 -17.25 13.11 5.87
C GLU A 55 -17.54 11.82 5.08
N ALA A 56 -18.31 11.91 3.99
CA ALA A 56 -18.60 10.77 3.12
C ALA A 56 -17.32 10.26 2.42
N ILE A 57 -16.47 11.15 1.91
CA ILE A 57 -15.14 10.81 1.35
C ILE A 57 -14.30 10.05 2.39
N GLN A 58 -14.28 10.53 3.64
CA GLN A 58 -13.55 9.86 4.71
C GLN A 58 -14.13 8.49 5.04
N LYS A 59 -15.46 8.35 5.08
CA LYS A 59 -16.15 7.07 5.30
C LYS A 59 -15.90 6.08 4.16
N ASP A 60 -15.99 6.53 2.92
CA ASP A 60 -15.73 5.70 1.74
C ASP A 60 -14.27 5.24 1.71
N TRP A 61 -13.34 6.12 2.05
CA TRP A 61 -11.94 5.74 2.23
C TRP A 61 -11.77 4.68 3.32
N GLN A 62 -12.41 4.84 4.48
CA GLN A 62 -12.38 3.83 5.55
C GLN A 62 -13.02 2.50 5.13
N ASN A 63 -14.06 2.53 4.28
CA ASN A 63 -14.70 1.33 3.76
C ASN A 63 -13.79 0.59 2.79
N ILE A 64 -13.09 1.32 1.91
CA ILE A 64 -12.04 0.75 1.04
C ILE A 64 -10.92 0.17 1.92
N GLU A 65 -10.46 0.90 2.94
CA GLU A 65 -9.43 0.42 3.86
C GLU A 65 -9.82 -0.90 4.52
N LYS A 66 -11.05 -1.01 5.03
CA LYS A 66 -11.57 -2.23 5.66
C LYS A 66 -11.75 -3.38 4.67
N LYS A 67 -12.37 -3.13 3.51
CA LYS A 67 -12.69 -4.18 2.52
C LYS A 67 -11.44 -4.86 1.97
N TYR A 68 -10.34 -4.12 1.83
CA TYR A 68 -9.08 -4.61 1.27
C TYR A 68 -7.99 -4.82 2.32
N ASN A 69 -8.33 -4.83 3.62
CA ASN A 69 -7.38 -4.98 4.73
C ASN A 69 -6.18 -4.02 4.65
N LEU A 70 -6.42 -2.79 4.21
CA LEU A 70 -5.41 -1.75 4.13
C LEU A 70 -5.21 -1.16 5.54
N SER A 71 -3.97 -0.85 5.91
CA SER A 71 -3.69 -0.33 7.25
C SER A 71 -4.33 1.03 7.50
N LYS A 72 -4.79 1.24 8.73
CA LYS A 72 -5.22 2.55 9.25
C LYS A 72 -4.12 3.60 9.02
N GLY A 73 -4.46 4.68 8.31
CA GLY A 73 -3.60 5.86 8.16
C GLY A 73 -3.15 6.19 6.74
N GLY A 74 -3.88 5.77 5.71
CA GLY A 74 -3.62 6.20 4.33
C GLY A 74 -2.45 5.50 3.62
N ASN A 75 -1.73 4.60 4.30
CA ASN A 75 -0.70 3.75 3.69
C ASN A 75 -1.35 2.45 3.21
N LEU A 76 -1.65 2.41 1.91
CA LEU A 76 -2.06 1.19 1.22
C LEU A 76 -0.92 0.16 1.36
N GLN A 77 -1.11 -1.02 1.93
CA GLN A 77 -0.04 -2.04 1.99
C GLN A 77 0.17 -2.73 0.63
N LEU A 78 0.15 -1.97 -0.46
CA LEU A 78 0.27 -2.48 -1.81
C LEU A 78 1.63 -3.12 -2.01
N ALA A 79 2.71 -2.51 -1.54
CA ALA A 79 4.01 -3.15 -1.62
C ALA A 79 4.04 -4.52 -0.93
N LYS A 80 3.30 -4.71 0.17
CA LYS A 80 3.14 -6.02 0.80
C LYS A 80 2.29 -6.97 -0.03
N LEU A 81 1.22 -6.50 -0.66
CA LEU A 81 0.39 -7.32 -1.55
C LEU A 81 1.13 -7.71 -2.84
N LEU A 82 1.97 -6.81 -3.37
CA LEU A 82 2.72 -7.01 -4.59
C LEU A 82 3.96 -7.89 -4.37
N LEU A 83 4.70 -7.65 -3.29
CA LEU A 83 6.02 -8.25 -3.05
C LEU A 83 6.00 -9.31 -1.95
N GLY A 84 5.01 -9.32 -1.05
CA GLY A 84 5.05 -10.10 0.18
C GLY A 84 5.19 -11.61 -0.03
N LYS A 85 4.52 -12.15 -1.07
CA LYS A 85 4.65 -13.57 -1.41
C LYS A 85 6.06 -13.93 -1.90
N GLU A 86 6.61 -13.13 -2.80
CA GLU A 86 7.96 -13.36 -3.33
C GLU A 86 9.04 -13.15 -2.27
N VAL A 87 8.90 -12.09 -1.46
CA VAL A 87 9.80 -11.82 -0.32
C VAL A 87 9.77 -12.97 0.67
N GLY A 88 8.59 -13.45 1.06
CA GLY A 88 8.43 -14.61 1.95
C GLY A 88 9.14 -15.85 1.40
N ASN A 89 8.80 -16.26 0.17
CA ASN A 89 9.38 -17.44 -0.47
C ASN A 89 10.92 -17.40 -0.56
N LYS A 90 11.50 -16.22 -0.86
CA LYS A 90 12.97 -16.06 -0.96
C LYS A 90 13.65 -16.04 0.40
N LEU A 91 13.01 -15.44 1.40
CA LEU A 91 13.51 -15.45 2.78
C LEU A 91 13.51 -16.86 3.35
N ASP A 92 12.42 -17.63 3.16
CA ASP A 92 12.33 -19.02 3.62
C ASP A 92 13.46 -19.87 3.04
N ALA A 93 13.68 -19.79 1.72
CA ALA A 93 14.79 -20.50 1.07
C ALA A 93 16.17 -20.06 1.62
N GLY A 94 16.34 -18.78 1.93
CA GLY A 94 17.57 -18.27 2.55
C GLY A 94 17.78 -18.81 3.97
N LEU A 95 16.72 -18.87 4.77
CA LEU A 95 16.74 -19.41 6.12
C LEU A 95 17.02 -20.91 6.12
N GLU A 96 16.48 -21.68 5.18
CA GLU A 96 16.79 -23.10 5.00
C GLU A 96 18.28 -23.33 4.71
N VAL A 97 18.87 -22.53 3.82
CA VAL A 97 20.31 -22.61 3.51
C VAL A 97 21.14 -22.29 4.76
N TYR A 98 20.77 -21.26 5.52
CA TYR A 98 21.43 -20.92 6.77
C TYR A 98 21.33 -22.03 7.82
N GLN A 99 20.14 -22.63 7.98
CA GLN A 99 19.93 -23.79 8.85
C GLN A 99 20.80 -24.97 8.42
N TYR A 100 20.85 -25.27 7.12
CA TYR A 100 21.68 -26.35 6.59
C TYR A 100 23.16 -26.12 6.89
N LEU A 101 23.68 -24.91 6.66
CA LEU A 101 25.09 -24.58 6.93
C LEU A 101 25.39 -24.69 8.42
N THR A 102 24.62 -24.03 9.28
CA THR A 102 24.86 -24.04 10.73
C THR A 102 24.69 -25.42 11.37
N GLN A 103 23.74 -26.24 10.91
CA GLN A 103 23.58 -27.62 11.38
C GLN A 103 24.67 -28.55 10.84
N SER A 104 25.15 -28.35 9.62
CA SER A 104 26.24 -29.16 9.05
C SER A 104 27.56 -28.94 9.79
N PHE A 105 27.79 -27.75 10.34
CA PHE A 105 28.93 -27.47 11.21
C PHE A 105 28.74 -28.05 12.62
N LYS A 106 27.50 -28.09 13.15
CA LYS A 106 27.18 -28.73 14.44
C LYS A 106 26.97 -30.24 14.28
N ARG A 107 28.06 -31.02 14.32
CA ARG A 107 27.96 -32.48 14.33
C ARG A 107 27.16 -32.97 15.55
N LYS A 108 25.98 -33.57 15.33
CA LYS A 108 25.41 -34.50 16.30
C LYS A 108 26.28 -35.76 16.27
N VAL A 109 26.92 -36.10 17.39
CA VAL A 109 27.60 -37.39 17.56
C VAL A 109 26.56 -38.51 17.44
N LYS A 110 26.28 -38.96 16.21
CA LYS A 110 25.60 -40.23 16.00
C LYS A 110 26.62 -41.30 16.32
N LYS A 111 26.49 -41.93 17.50
CA LYS A 111 27.15 -43.20 17.80
C LYS A 111 26.80 -44.18 16.69
N ALA A 112 27.72 -44.37 15.74
CA ALA A 112 27.58 -45.38 14.72
C ALA A 112 27.55 -46.74 15.43
N LYS A 113 26.41 -47.45 15.37
CA LYS A 113 26.36 -48.87 15.74
C LYS A 113 27.22 -49.63 14.73
N LYS A 114 28.51 -49.82 15.04
CA LYS A 114 29.40 -50.70 14.28
C LYS A 114 28.81 -52.12 14.33
N LYS A 115 28.48 -52.68 13.16
CA LYS A 115 28.31 -54.14 13.03
C LYS A 115 29.66 -54.77 13.40
N ILE A 116 29.67 -55.52 14.50
CA ILE A 116 30.84 -56.23 14.99
C ILE A 116 31.09 -57.41 14.04
N ILE A 117 32.01 -57.24 13.10
CA ILE A 117 32.72 -58.38 12.52
C ILE A 117 33.76 -58.75 13.56
N LYS A 118 33.64 -59.95 14.16
CA LYS A 118 34.60 -60.49 15.14
C LYS A 118 35.97 -60.64 14.47
N ARG A 119 36.81 -59.61 14.60
CA ARG A 119 38.27 -59.74 14.46
C ARG A 119 38.86 -59.81 15.87
N GLN A 120 39.99 -60.52 16.00
CA GLN A 120 40.72 -60.74 17.25
C GLN A 120 40.77 -59.48 18.13
N LYS A 121 40.66 -59.69 19.45
CA LYS A 121 40.73 -58.64 20.47
C LYS A 121 42.08 -57.92 20.38
N LEU A 122 42.17 -56.87 19.56
CA LEU A 122 42.99 -55.72 19.91
C LEU A 122 42.29 -55.01 21.06
N ASP A 123 43.07 -54.49 22.01
CA ASP A 123 42.56 -53.65 23.07
C ASP A 123 41.62 -52.58 22.49
N PRO A 124 40.51 -52.25 23.18
CA PRO A 124 39.62 -51.20 22.72
C PRO A 124 40.46 -49.94 22.49
N PRO A 125 40.28 -49.23 21.35
CA PRO A 125 41.01 -47.99 21.12
C PRO A 125 40.75 -47.08 22.31
N VAL A 126 41.81 -46.78 23.06
CA VAL A 126 41.77 -45.85 24.18
C VAL A 126 41.53 -44.47 23.58
N GLU A 127 40.30 -43.97 23.70
CA GLU A 127 40.02 -42.56 23.42
C GLU A 127 40.70 -41.75 24.51
N PHE A 128 41.83 -41.14 24.20
CA PHE A 128 42.43 -40.13 25.07
C PHE A 128 41.54 -38.89 25.01
N PRO A 129 40.82 -38.52 26.10
CA PRO A 129 40.11 -37.25 26.11
C PRO A 129 41.15 -36.14 25.98
N LEU A 130 41.13 -35.44 24.86
CA LEU A 130 41.92 -34.21 24.72
C LEU A 130 41.54 -33.28 25.88
N LYS A 131 42.53 -32.90 26.70
CA LYS A 131 42.34 -32.03 27.88
C LYS A 131 41.68 -30.68 27.52
N LEU A 132 41.77 -30.29 26.26
CA LEU A 132 41.15 -29.10 25.69
C LEU A 132 40.28 -29.54 24.51
N LYS A 133 38.99 -29.22 24.55
CA LYS A 133 38.11 -29.34 23.39
C LYS A 133 38.75 -28.54 22.25
N GLN A 134 38.93 -29.13 21.08
CA GLN A 134 39.45 -28.47 19.88
C GLN A 134 38.48 -28.71 18.73
N PRO A 135 38.42 -27.82 17.72
CA PRO A 135 37.60 -28.07 16.54
C PRO A 135 38.17 -29.24 15.74
N ASP A 136 37.29 -30.10 15.22
CA ASP A 136 37.66 -31.18 14.29
C ASP A 136 38.39 -30.66 13.04
N PHE A 137 38.04 -29.46 12.56
CA PHE A 137 38.75 -28.82 11.45
C PHE A 137 38.75 -27.30 11.61
N ILE A 138 39.79 -26.69 11.05
CA ILE A 138 39.93 -25.24 10.89
C ILE A 138 40.40 -24.99 9.46
N LEU A 139 39.64 -24.19 8.72
CA LEU A 139 40.03 -23.62 7.44
C LEU A 139 40.39 -22.16 7.66
N GLU A 140 41.68 -21.88 7.81
CA GLU A 140 42.16 -20.51 8.04
C GLU A 140 41.95 -19.62 6.81
N ASN A 141 42.21 -20.17 5.62
CA ASN A 141 42.02 -19.52 4.33
C ASN A 141 41.42 -20.52 3.34
N MET A 142 40.40 -20.09 2.62
CA MET A 142 39.73 -20.87 1.58
C MET A 142 39.42 -19.96 0.40
N ASP A 143 39.94 -20.26 -0.78
CA ASP A 143 39.43 -19.67 -2.01
C ASP A 143 38.44 -20.65 -2.64
N PHE A 144 37.28 -20.15 -3.06
CA PHE A 144 36.28 -20.98 -3.73
C PHE A 144 35.84 -20.36 -5.05
N SER A 145 35.57 -21.23 -6.02
CA SER A 145 35.00 -20.87 -7.31
C SER A 145 34.14 -22.02 -7.79
N PHE A 146 32.83 -21.87 -7.79
CA PHE A 146 31.91 -22.90 -8.25
C PHE A 146 30.75 -22.31 -9.04
N TRP A 147 30.07 -23.16 -9.80
CA TRP A 147 28.85 -22.83 -10.50
C TRP A 147 27.67 -23.30 -9.68
N TRP A 148 26.79 -22.39 -9.28
CA TRP A 148 25.51 -22.72 -8.70
C TRP A 148 24.42 -22.43 -9.73
N LYS A 149 23.82 -23.49 -10.29
CA LYS A 149 22.96 -23.38 -11.47
C LYS A 149 23.75 -22.69 -12.59
N ASN A 150 23.38 -21.46 -12.95
CA ASN A 150 24.03 -20.64 -13.97
C ASN A 150 24.77 -19.43 -13.36
N LEU A 151 25.08 -19.49 -12.07
CA LEU A 151 25.77 -18.44 -11.35
C LEU A 151 27.19 -18.87 -11.02
N LYS A 152 28.17 -18.16 -11.59
CA LYS A 152 29.56 -18.30 -11.18
C LYS A 152 29.78 -17.54 -9.89
N LEU A 153 29.96 -18.28 -8.80
CA LEU A 153 30.31 -17.75 -7.49
C LEU A 153 31.81 -17.85 -7.32
N LYS A 154 32.44 -16.74 -6.91
CA LYS A 154 33.83 -16.71 -6.49
C LYS A 154 33.95 -15.97 -5.17
N GLY A 155 34.81 -16.44 -4.29
CA GLY A 155 34.97 -15.79 -3.01
C GLY A 155 36.07 -16.39 -2.16
N LYS A 156 36.14 -15.86 -0.93
CA LYS A 156 37.13 -16.21 0.07
C LYS A 156 36.42 -16.53 1.39
N GLY A 157 36.87 -17.60 2.03
CA GLY A 157 36.56 -17.96 3.40
C GLY A 157 37.78 -17.74 4.28
N ARG A 158 37.56 -17.28 5.51
CA ARG A 158 38.59 -17.18 6.55
C ARG A 158 38.05 -17.73 7.85
N ASN A 159 38.90 -18.41 8.61
CA ASN A 159 38.61 -18.87 9.96
C ASN A 159 37.33 -19.73 10.07
N ILE A 160 37.03 -20.58 9.09
CA ILE A 160 35.87 -21.47 9.13
C ILE A 160 36.21 -22.68 9.99
N SER A 161 35.41 -22.96 11.01
CA SER A 161 35.67 -24.01 11.99
C SER A 161 34.43 -24.89 12.18
N SER A 162 34.61 -26.17 12.46
CA SER A 162 33.52 -27.06 12.90
C SER A 162 32.95 -26.64 14.25
N ASP A 163 33.77 -26.05 15.11
CA ASP A 163 33.37 -25.52 16.41
C ASP A 163 33.91 -24.09 16.57
N PRO A 164 33.17 -23.07 16.07
CA PRO A 164 33.59 -21.67 16.15
C PRO A 164 33.72 -21.15 17.58
N GLU A 165 32.94 -21.70 18.51
CA GLU A 165 32.96 -21.31 19.94
C GLU A 165 34.26 -21.71 20.60
N VAL A 166 34.72 -22.94 20.31
CA VAL A 166 36.02 -23.46 20.78
C VAL A 166 37.19 -22.79 20.06
N TYR A 167 37.05 -22.48 18.76
CA TYR A 167 38.12 -21.84 17.99
C TYR A 167 38.36 -20.38 18.40
N GLY A 168 37.33 -19.67 18.86
CA GLY A 168 37.44 -18.31 19.39
C GLY A 168 37.68 -17.22 18.34
N LYS A 169 37.75 -17.56 17.05
CA LYS A 169 37.85 -16.59 15.94
C LYS A 169 36.57 -16.61 15.08
N PRO A 170 36.09 -15.44 14.60
CA PRO A 170 34.91 -15.38 13.77
C PRO A 170 35.21 -15.90 12.36
N GLY A 171 34.33 -16.77 11.86
CA GLY A 171 34.35 -17.22 10.48
C GLY A 171 33.82 -16.15 9.55
N ARG A 172 34.45 -15.94 8.40
CA ARG A 172 34.01 -14.98 7.39
C ARG A 172 34.00 -15.63 6.02
N ILE A 173 32.91 -15.46 5.28
CA ILE A 173 32.79 -15.87 3.88
C ILE A 173 32.36 -14.65 3.09
N GLU A 174 33.15 -14.24 2.11
CA GLU A 174 32.85 -13.11 1.24
C GLU A 174 32.91 -13.59 -0.21
N GLY A 175 31.95 -13.19 -1.02
CA GLY A 175 31.93 -13.59 -2.41
C GLY A 175 31.29 -12.57 -3.32
N LYS A 176 31.59 -12.72 -4.61
CA LYS A 176 31.03 -11.93 -5.69
C LYS A 176 30.39 -12.85 -6.71
N TYR A 177 29.31 -12.38 -7.30
CA TYR A 177 28.71 -12.98 -8.49
C TYR A 177 28.90 -12.06 -9.69
N LYS A 178 29.16 -12.68 -10.85
CA LYS A 178 29.30 -11.98 -12.12
C LYS A 178 27.96 -11.91 -12.86
N LYS A 179 27.89 -10.96 -13.81
CA LYS A 179 26.76 -10.75 -14.74
C LYS A 179 26.24 -12.05 -15.32
N ASN A 180 24.92 -12.20 -15.28
CA ASN A 180 24.19 -13.22 -16.02
C ASN A 180 22.88 -12.62 -16.58
N LYS A 181 21.97 -13.47 -17.07
CA LYS A 181 20.67 -13.01 -17.61
C LYS A 181 19.71 -12.42 -16.57
N TYR A 182 19.96 -12.64 -15.28
CA TYR A 182 19.08 -12.25 -14.18
C TYR A 182 19.61 -11.07 -13.37
N TRP A 183 20.91 -10.82 -13.32
CA TRP A 183 21.50 -9.70 -12.59
C TRP A 183 22.82 -9.24 -13.21
N GLU A 184 23.21 -8.00 -12.93
CA GLU A 184 24.45 -7.41 -13.43
C GLU A 184 25.66 -7.80 -12.59
N GLU A 185 25.54 -7.64 -11.28
CA GLU A 185 26.63 -7.93 -10.35
C GLU A 185 26.09 -8.01 -8.93
N GLY A 186 26.96 -8.47 -8.03
CA GLY A 186 26.79 -8.19 -6.64
C GLY A 186 27.72 -9.00 -5.76
N ASP A 187 27.51 -8.80 -4.47
CA ASP A 187 28.33 -9.35 -3.42
C ASP A 187 27.48 -9.90 -2.27
N PHE A 188 28.10 -10.79 -1.51
CA PHE A 188 27.56 -11.29 -0.27
C PHE A 188 28.68 -11.44 0.76
N GLY A 189 28.30 -11.30 2.02
CA GLY A 189 29.17 -11.50 3.18
C GLY A 189 28.44 -12.29 4.25
N ILE A 190 29.06 -13.35 4.76
CA ILE A 190 28.59 -14.13 5.89
C ILE A 190 29.62 -13.97 7.01
N LEU A 191 29.15 -13.55 8.18
CA LEU A 191 29.91 -13.56 9.42
C LEU A 191 29.31 -14.63 10.33
N LEU A 192 30.16 -15.51 10.85
CA LEU A 192 29.82 -16.49 11.86
C LEU A 192 30.63 -16.14 13.12
N ASP A 193 30.02 -15.44 14.08
CA ASP A 193 30.68 -15.05 15.32
C ASP A 193 29.96 -15.68 16.51
N LYS A 194 30.58 -16.72 17.09
CA LYS A 194 30.01 -17.51 18.19
C LYS A 194 30.92 -17.56 19.40
N LYS A 195 31.55 -16.43 19.74
CA LYS A 195 32.53 -16.37 20.82
C LYS A 195 31.83 -16.43 22.18
N GLN A 196 32.19 -17.42 23.00
CA GLN A 196 31.93 -17.48 24.45
C GLN A 196 30.51 -16.98 24.83
N GLY A 197 29.48 -17.63 24.26
CA GLY A 197 28.08 -17.34 24.56
C GLY A 197 27.41 -16.25 23.71
N LYS A 198 28.18 -15.39 23.02
CA LYS A 198 27.61 -14.40 22.07
C LYS A 198 27.47 -15.01 20.69
N ASP A 199 26.26 -15.40 20.34
CA ASP A 199 25.87 -15.74 18.95
C ASP A 199 25.54 -14.43 18.21
N LEU A 200 26.37 -14.06 17.24
CA LEU A 200 26.11 -12.97 16.28
C LEU A 200 26.53 -13.42 14.88
N ASP A 201 25.61 -14.10 14.21
CA ASP A 201 25.78 -14.44 12.80
C ASP A 201 25.17 -13.31 11.95
N SER A 202 25.77 -12.99 10.81
CA SER A 202 25.18 -11.99 9.91
C SER A 202 25.37 -12.33 8.44
N LEU A 203 24.37 -11.99 7.65
CA LEU A 203 24.35 -12.06 6.20
C LEU A 203 24.20 -10.64 5.65
N THR A 204 25.17 -10.19 4.87
CA THR A 204 25.08 -8.98 4.05
C THR A 204 24.94 -9.39 2.60
N ILE A 205 24.03 -8.73 1.88
CA ILE A 205 23.80 -8.98 0.46
C ILE A 205 23.66 -7.66 -0.28
N LYS A 206 24.23 -7.60 -1.49
CA LYS A 206 24.06 -6.45 -2.39
C LYS A 206 23.97 -6.94 -3.84
N ILE A 207 22.78 -6.91 -4.42
CA ILE A 207 22.51 -7.26 -5.83
C ILE A 207 22.25 -5.99 -6.61
N LYS A 208 22.88 -5.85 -7.78
CA LYS A 208 22.61 -4.78 -8.73
C LYS A 208 21.97 -5.34 -10.00
N GLY A 209 20.95 -4.64 -10.48
CA GLY A 209 20.31 -4.91 -11.76
C GLY A 209 19.57 -6.25 -11.84
N LEU A 210 18.95 -6.69 -10.74
CA LEU A 210 18.10 -7.88 -10.72
C LEU A 210 16.89 -7.68 -11.64
N ASN A 211 16.86 -8.40 -12.75
CA ASN A 211 15.74 -8.40 -13.69
C ASN A 211 14.62 -9.27 -13.14
N ILE A 212 13.52 -8.62 -12.79
CA ILE A 212 12.30 -9.25 -12.32
C ILE A 212 11.26 -9.12 -13.41
N SER A 213 10.58 -10.21 -13.73
CA SER A 213 9.44 -10.22 -14.64
C SER A 213 8.30 -11.03 -14.05
N ASP A 214 7.10 -10.69 -14.50
CA ASP A 214 5.88 -11.46 -14.33
C ASP A 214 5.46 -11.75 -12.87
N ILE A 215 5.72 -10.83 -11.93
CA ILE A 215 5.22 -10.97 -10.55
C ILE A 215 3.74 -10.62 -10.53
N SER A 216 2.89 -11.63 -10.40
CA SER A 216 1.44 -11.46 -10.25
C SER A 216 1.04 -11.31 -8.78
N THR A 217 -0.03 -10.57 -8.56
CA THR A 217 -0.48 -10.19 -7.22
C THR A 217 -1.95 -10.58 -7.04
N PRO A 218 -2.42 -10.80 -5.79
CA PRO A 218 -3.80 -11.23 -5.55
C PRO A 218 -4.87 -10.23 -6.01
N LEU A 219 -4.48 -8.96 -6.20
CA LEU A 219 -5.37 -7.89 -6.67
C LEU A 219 -5.51 -7.85 -8.19
N GLY A 220 -4.92 -8.78 -8.94
CA GLY A 220 -4.95 -8.71 -10.39
C GLY A 220 -4.08 -7.58 -10.97
N ILE A 221 -3.05 -7.13 -10.25
CA ILE A 221 -1.99 -6.27 -10.76
C ILE A 221 -0.74 -7.13 -10.95
N GLN A 222 0.04 -6.87 -12.00
CA GLN A 222 1.27 -7.59 -12.30
C GLN A 222 2.44 -6.62 -12.51
N ILE A 223 3.59 -6.91 -11.92
CA ILE A 223 4.86 -6.29 -12.33
C ILE A 223 5.37 -7.08 -13.53
N GLN A 224 5.12 -6.56 -14.74
CA GLN A 224 5.54 -7.18 -15.98
C GLN A 224 7.07 -7.20 -16.10
N LYS A 225 7.71 -6.08 -15.72
CA LYS A 225 9.16 -5.94 -15.74
C LYS A 225 9.61 -4.92 -14.69
N ALA A 226 10.74 -5.19 -14.05
CA ALA A 226 11.47 -4.23 -13.22
C ALA A 226 12.95 -4.59 -13.17
N LEU A 227 13.80 -3.57 -13.04
CA LEU A 227 15.21 -3.71 -12.71
C LEU A 227 15.39 -3.35 -11.24
N VAL A 228 15.91 -4.27 -10.43
CA VAL A 228 15.92 -4.13 -8.98
C VAL A 228 17.34 -4.10 -8.43
N ASN A 229 17.61 -3.09 -7.62
CA ASN A 229 18.81 -2.98 -6.83
C ASN A 229 18.47 -3.33 -5.38
N LEU A 230 19.05 -4.41 -4.86
CA LEU A 230 18.85 -4.90 -3.50
C LEU A 230 20.11 -4.65 -2.69
N GLN A 231 19.97 -4.14 -1.49
CA GLN A 231 21.03 -4.19 -0.48
C GLN A 231 20.44 -4.48 0.90
N GLY A 232 21.15 -5.20 1.74
CA GLY A 232 20.73 -5.31 3.12
C GLY A 232 21.57 -6.22 3.98
N LYS A 233 21.17 -6.29 5.23
CA LYS A 233 21.82 -7.04 6.28
C LYS A 233 20.78 -7.73 7.14
N ILE A 234 20.98 -9.02 7.39
CA ILE A 234 20.21 -9.82 8.33
C ILE A 234 21.19 -10.33 9.38
N THR A 235 20.78 -10.29 10.64
CA THR A 235 21.53 -10.77 11.78
C THR A 235 20.74 -11.84 12.51
N VAL A 236 21.45 -12.84 13.00
CA VAL A 236 20.92 -13.89 13.87
C VAL A 236 21.64 -13.78 15.19
N THR A 237 20.89 -13.50 16.25
CA THR A 237 21.41 -13.35 17.61
C THR A 237 21.04 -14.54 18.50
N GLU A 238 21.53 -14.53 19.74
CA GLU A 238 21.19 -15.51 20.77
C GLU A 238 19.69 -15.84 20.81
N GLY A 239 19.38 -17.14 20.90
CA GLY A 239 18.02 -17.65 20.84
C GLY A 239 17.42 -17.71 19.43
N LEU A 240 18.25 -17.65 18.38
CA LEU A 240 17.82 -17.71 16.97
C LEU A 240 16.89 -16.55 16.59
N LYS A 241 17.09 -15.38 17.21
CA LYS A 241 16.34 -14.17 16.90
C LYS A 241 16.85 -13.56 15.62
N LEU A 242 15.92 -13.20 14.74
CA LEU A 242 16.19 -12.54 13.48
C LEU A 242 15.97 -11.04 13.64
N ASP A 243 16.92 -10.26 13.15
CA ASP A 243 16.77 -8.83 12.95
C ASP A 243 17.48 -8.42 11.67
N GLY A 244 16.80 -7.70 10.79
CA GLY A 244 17.36 -7.35 9.51
C GLY A 244 16.60 -6.28 8.76
N LYS A 245 17.31 -5.67 7.81
CA LYS A 245 16.78 -4.64 6.92
C LYS A 245 17.30 -4.88 5.52
N LEU A 246 16.38 -4.94 4.57
CA LEU A 246 16.64 -4.99 3.14
C LEU A 246 16.02 -3.75 2.49
N VAL A 247 16.76 -3.15 1.57
CA VAL A 247 16.33 -2.00 0.78
C VAL A 247 16.37 -2.41 -0.68
N CYS A 248 15.22 -2.28 -1.34
CA CYS A 248 15.03 -2.56 -2.75
C CYS A 248 14.70 -1.25 -3.48
N SER A 249 15.44 -0.92 -4.53
CA SER A 249 15.09 0.15 -5.47
C SER A 249 14.67 -0.49 -6.77
N PHE A 250 13.46 -0.17 -7.22
CA PHE A 250 12.87 -0.70 -8.45
C PHE A 250 12.91 0.40 -9.50
N ASP A 251 13.61 0.13 -10.59
CA ASP A 251 13.80 0.99 -11.75
C ASP A 251 13.11 0.38 -12.98
N GLN A 252 12.72 1.24 -13.93
CA GLN A 252 12.08 0.83 -15.19
C GLN A 252 10.87 -0.09 -15.00
N VAL A 253 10.09 0.17 -13.95
CA VAL A 253 8.95 -0.65 -13.57
C VAL A 253 7.86 -0.52 -14.62
N LYS A 254 7.31 -1.66 -15.03
CA LYS A 254 6.12 -1.74 -15.88
C LYS A 254 5.06 -2.57 -15.19
N PHE A 255 3.94 -1.92 -14.88
CA PHE A 255 2.76 -2.58 -14.35
C PHE A 255 1.81 -2.97 -15.48
N ASN A 256 1.12 -4.09 -15.31
CA ASN A 256 0.02 -4.51 -16.16
C ASN A 256 -1.14 -5.02 -15.30
N LYS A 257 -2.35 -5.01 -15.86
CA LYS A 257 -3.50 -5.67 -15.26
C LYS A 257 -3.52 -7.15 -15.61
N SER A 258 -3.82 -7.98 -14.63
CA SER A 258 -4.38 -9.32 -14.86
C SER A 258 -5.83 -9.15 -15.32
N SER A 259 -6.32 -10.08 -16.12
CA SER A 259 -7.54 -9.97 -16.95
C SER A 259 -8.87 -9.70 -16.22
N GLN A 260 -8.88 -9.45 -14.92
CA GLN A 260 -10.09 -9.13 -14.15
C GLN A 260 -10.53 -7.67 -14.32
N LYS A 261 -11.83 -7.47 -14.55
CA LYS A 261 -12.49 -6.17 -14.51
C LYS A 261 -12.92 -5.88 -13.07
N ASP A 262 -12.08 -5.17 -12.33
CA ASP A 262 -12.41 -4.60 -11.03
C ASP A 262 -12.13 -3.08 -11.12
N GLU A 263 -13.15 -2.28 -10.81
CA GLU A 263 -13.10 -0.82 -10.89
C GLU A 263 -11.96 -0.23 -10.02
N LEU A 264 -11.66 -0.82 -8.88
CA LEU A 264 -10.54 -0.38 -8.05
C LEU A 264 -9.20 -0.77 -8.66
N VAL A 265 -9.11 -1.91 -9.34
CA VAL A 265 -7.89 -2.29 -10.07
C VAL A 265 -7.65 -1.30 -11.21
N GLU A 266 -8.70 -0.84 -11.89
CA GLU A 266 -8.59 0.20 -12.92
C GLU A 266 -8.09 1.52 -12.33
N MET A 267 -8.66 1.98 -11.21
CA MET A 267 -8.22 3.19 -10.51
C MET A 267 -6.77 3.10 -10.00
N LEU A 268 -6.36 1.94 -9.48
CA LEU A 268 -4.98 1.68 -9.08
C LEU A 268 -4.05 1.68 -10.29
N MET A 269 -4.44 1.03 -11.39
CA MET A 269 -3.64 0.97 -12.61
C MET A 269 -3.41 2.35 -13.23
N GLU A 270 -4.39 3.26 -13.19
CA GLU A 270 -4.21 4.66 -13.61
C GLU A 270 -3.09 5.36 -12.82
N SER A 271 -2.91 5.01 -11.55
CA SER A 271 -1.89 5.60 -10.68
C SER A 271 -0.52 4.92 -10.84
N LEU A 272 -0.51 3.64 -11.20
CA LEU A 272 0.70 2.84 -11.40
C LEU A 272 1.32 3.03 -12.79
N ILE A 273 0.54 3.42 -13.80
CA ILE A 273 1.02 3.49 -15.20
C ILE A 273 2.18 4.48 -15.38
N ASP A 274 2.17 5.58 -14.62
CA ASP A 274 3.23 6.59 -14.63
C ASP A 274 4.38 6.26 -13.66
N THR A 275 4.23 5.21 -12.85
CA THR A 275 5.23 4.82 -11.86
C THR A 275 6.32 3.95 -12.50
N SER A 276 7.40 4.60 -12.91
CA SER A 276 8.62 3.93 -13.42
C SER A 276 9.65 3.60 -12.34
N PHE A 277 9.52 4.21 -11.15
CA PHE A 277 10.44 4.04 -10.03
C PHE A 277 9.70 4.00 -8.68
N PHE A 278 10.10 3.05 -7.83
CA PHE A 278 9.70 3.03 -6.43
C PHE A 278 10.76 2.35 -5.55
N ARG A 279 10.74 2.63 -4.26
CA ARG A 279 11.64 2.06 -3.26
C ARG A 279 10.84 1.33 -2.20
N ALA A 280 11.24 0.10 -1.92
CA ALA A 280 10.71 -0.70 -0.82
C ALA A 280 11.78 -0.98 0.24
N GLU A 281 11.37 -0.92 1.49
CA GLU A 281 12.13 -1.34 2.66
C GLU A 281 11.44 -2.55 3.28
N ILE A 282 12.21 -3.60 3.52
CA ILE A 282 11.75 -4.85 4.15
C ILE A 282 12.47 -4.97 5.48
N LEU A 283 11.71 -4.89 6.56
CA LEU A 283 12.18 -5.17 7.91
C LEU A 283 11.90 -6.63 8.21
N VAL A 284 12.92 -7.36 8.61
CA VAL A 284 12.86 -8.79 8.97
C VAL A 284 13.03 -8.89 10.48
N GLY A 285 12.13 -9.61 11.14
CA GLY A 285 12.18 -9.82 12.58
C GLY A 285 11.69 -11.20 12.98
N GLY A 286 11.66 -11.47 14.29
CA GLY A 286 11.08 -12.68 14.86
C GLY A 286 12.13 -13.72 15.19
N THR A 287 11.80 -15.00 14.96
CA THR A 287 12.74 -16.11 15.19
C THR A 287 12.98 -16.88 13.91
N LEU A 288 14.01 -17.70 13.87
CA LEU A 288 14.31 -18.58 12.73
C LEU A 288 13.16 -19.56 12.38
N LYS A 289 12.27 -19.85 13.35
CA LYS A 289 11.10 -20.72 13.15
C LYS A 289 9.85 -19.94 12.75
N GLU A 290 9.73 -18.73 13.27
CA GLU A 290 8.59 -17.84 13.07
C GLU A 290 9.11 -16.46 12.65
N PRO A 291 9.61 -16.32 11.42
CA PRO A 291 10.01 -15.03 10.90
C PRO A 291 8.77 -14.19 10.63
N TYR A 292 8.85 -12.90 10.89
CA TYR A 292 7.89 -11.94 10.38
C TYR A 292 8.61 -10.89 9.53
N PHE A 293 7.87 -10.28 8.62
CA PHE A 293 8.37 -9.21 7.79
C PHE A 293 7.38 -8.06 7.71
N LYS A 294 7.91 -6.85 7.65
CA LYS A 294 7.17 -5.62 7.40
C LYS A 294 7.74 -4.98 6.14
N ILE A 295 6.86 -4.66 5.20
CA ILE A 295 7.22 -4.01 3.94
C ILE A 295 6.70 -2.57 4.00
N GLN A 296 7.56 -1.61 3.69
CA GLN A 296 7.23 -0.20 3.57
C GLN A 296 7.68 0.28 2.19
N SER A 297 6.86 1.07 1.50
CA SER A 297 7.22 1.57 0.18
C SER A 297 6.75 2.99 -0.04
N ASP A 298 7.49 3.76 -0.83
CA ASP A 298 7.03 5.06 -1.33
C ASP A 298 5.88 4.89 -2.36
N LEU A 299 5.73 3.69 -2.92
CA LEU A 299 4.59 3.32 -3.76
C LEU A 299 3.27 3.44 -2.98
N ASP A 300 3.26 3.01 -1.72
CA ASP A 300 2.08 3.01 -0.86
C ASP A 300 1.54 4.44 -0.68
N PHE A 301 2.45 5.41 -0.54
CA PHE A 301 2.15 6.82 -0.43
C PHE A 301 1.65 7.42 -1.76
N LYS A 302 2.39 7.21 -2.86
CA LYS A 302 2.01 7.72 -4.21
C LYS A 302 0.62 7.25 -4.62
N MET A 303 0.31 5.99 -4.32
CA MET A 303 -0.98 5.37 -4.62
C MET A 303 -2.09 5.90 -3.72
N GLY A 304 -1.84 6.04 -2.41
CA GLY A 304 -2.79 6.62 -1.47
C GLY A 304 -3.20 8.04 -1.88
N GLU A 305 -2.22 8.87 -2.22
CA GLU A 305 -2.44 10.25 -2.67
C GLU A 305 -3.25 10.30 -3.98
N SER A 306 -2.90 9.46 -4.95
CA SER A 306 -3.59 9.42 -6.25
C SER A 306 -5.05 8.98 -6.12
N LEU A 307 -5.33 7.93 -5.33
CA LEU A 307 -6.71 7.48 -5.08
C LEU A 307 -7.52 8.55 -4.34
N GLN A 308 -6.95 9.19 -3.33
CA GLN A 308 -7.62 10.28 -2.61
C GLN A 308 -7.95 11.45 -3.55
N LYS A 309 -7.02 11.83 -4.44
CA LYS A 309 -7.25 12.85 -5.47
C LYS A 309 -8.39 12.45 -6.42
N LYS A 310 -8.42 11.19 -6.88
CA LYS A 310 -9.47 10.68 -7.78
C LYS A 310 -10.85 10.69 -7.11
N LEU A 311 -10.96 10.17 -5.89
CA LEU A 311 -12.20 10.18 -5.11
C LEU A 311 -12.70 11.62 -4.87
N LYS A 312 -11.79 12.52 -4.48
CA LYS A 312 -12.12 13.94 -4.31
C LYS A 312 -12.63 14.55 -5.62
N SER A 313 -11.97 14.26 -6.74
CA SER A 313 -12.38 14.75 -8.06
C SER A 313 -13.74 14.21 -8.50
N GLN A 314 -14.02 12.92 -8.33
CA GLN A 314 -15.33 12.33 -8.66
C GLN A 314 -16.45 12.96 -7.83
N ASN A 315 -16.23 13.13 -6.54
CA ASN A 315 -17.20 13.73 -5.63
C ASN A 315 -17.41 15.23 -5.89
N GLN A 316 -16.37 15.97 -6.26
CA GLN A 316 -16.50 17.36 -6.72
C GLN A 316 -17.27 17.48 -8.05
N LYS A 317 -17.03 16.56 -8.99
CA LYS A 317 -17.81 16.50 -10.25
C LYS A 317 -19.29 16.25 -9.94
N PHE A 318 -19.58 15.31 -9.04
CA PHE A 318 -20.95 15.04 -8.59
C PHE A 318 -21.60 16.27 -7.94
N LEU A 319 -20.91 16.96 -7.03
CA LEU A 319 -21.41 18.22 -6.45
C LEU A 319 -21.64 19.29 -7.50
N THR A 320 -20.74 19.43 -8.48
CA THR A 320 -20.89 20.40 -9.57
C THR A 320 -22.12 20.10 -10.41
N LEU A 321 -22.36 18.81 -10.72
CA LEU A 321 -23.57 18.36 -11.41
C LEU A 321 -24.82 18.63 -10.58
N LEU A 322 -24.82 18.30 -9.28
CA LEU A 322 -25.95 18.58 -8.38
C LEU A 322 -26.24 20.08 -8.30
N LYS A 323 -25.23 20.92 -8.07
CA LYS A 323 -25.38 22.39 -8.03
C LYS A 323 -25.91 22.92 -9.37
N GLY A 324 -25.43 22.37 -10.49
CA GLY A 324 -25.89 22.71 -11.84
C GLY A 324 -27.36 22.35 -12.09
N GLU A 325 -27.76 21.11 -11.78
CA GLU A 325 -29.14 20.63 -11.92
C GLU A 325 -30.10 21.37 -10.97
N PHE A 326 -29.66 21.63 -9.74
CA PHE A 326 -30.43 22.42 -8.78
C PHE A 326 -30.66 23.83 -9.31
N LYS A 327 -29.60 24.52 -9.76
CA LYS A 327 -29.66 25.88 -10.33
C LYS A 327 -30.56 25.95 -11.56
N LYS A 328 -30.52 24.93 -12.45
CA LYS A 328 -31.43 24.85 -13.60
C LYS A 328 -32.89 24.78 -13.17
N LYS A 329 -33.24 23.87 -12.25
CA LYS A 329 -34.61 23.72 -11.72
C LYS A 329 -35.09 24.97 -10.96
N THR A 330 -34.21 25.62 -10.20
CA THR A 330 -34.59 26.86 -9.50
C THR A 330 -34.76 28.03 -10.44
N HIS A 331 -33.90 28.16 -11.45
CA HIS A 331 -34.01 29.24 -12.43
C HIS A 331 -35.25 29.09 -13.30
N SER A 332 -35.62 27.87 -13.71
CA SER A 332 -36.86 27.62 -14.45
C SER A 332 -38.10 27.92 -13.60
N SER A 333 -38.18 27.40 -12.37
CA SER A 333 -39.35 27.64 -11.51
C SER A 333 -39.52 29.10 -11.09
N LEU A 334 -38.42 29.85 -10.91
CA LEU A 334 -38.50 31.29 -10.64
C LEU A 334 -38.88 32.10 -11.89
N GLN A 335 -38.42 31.71 -13.08
CA GLN A 335 -38.82 32.37 -14.33
C GLN A 335 -40.29 32.13 -14.65
N ASP A 336 -40.83 30.92 -14.40
CA ASP A 336 -42.23 30.60 -14.63
C ASP A 336 -43.14 31.44 -13.73
N VAL A 337 -42.81 31.55 -12.43
CA VAL A 337 -43.58 32.36 -11.47
C VAL A 337 -43.46 33.87 -11.76
N LEU A 338 -42.27 34.35 -12.15
CA LEU A 338 -42.08 35.76 -12.53
C LEU A 338 -42.73 36.10 -13.89
N GLY A 339 -42.80 35.13 -14.80
CA GLY A 339 -43.48 35.21 -16.09
C GLY A 339 -45.00 35.29 -15.94
N GLU A 340 -45.59 34.44 -15.10
CA GLU A 340 -47.01 34.51 -14.74
C GLU A 340 -47.36 35.85 -14.09
N LYS A 341 -46.49 36.37 -13.22
CA LYS A 341 -46.69 37.67 -12.57
C LYS A 341 -46.65 38.84 -13.56
N LYS A 342 -45.75 38.83 -14.56
CA LYS A 342 -45.72 39.84 -15.63
C LYS A 342 -46.99 39.82 -16.49
N ASN A 343 -47.51 38.63 -16.80
CA ASN A 343 -48.77 38.49 -17.53
C ASN A 343 -49.96 39.02 -16.72
N LEU A 344 -49.99 38.80 -15.40
CA LEU A 344 -51.03 39.33 -14.50
C LEU A 344 -51.00 40.87 -14.36
N PHE A 345 -49.82 41.50 -14.28
CA PHE A 345 -49.72 42.97 -14.28
C PHE A 345 -50.12 43.58 -15.62
N SER A 346 -49.78 42.94 -16.75
CA SER A 346 -50.19 43.41 -18.07
C SER A 346 -51.71 43.34 -18.30
N LEU A 347 -52.41 42.40 -17.66
CA LEU A 347 -53.87 42.31 -17.67
C LEU A 347 -54.52 43.41 -16.81
N LYS A 348 -53.87 43.81 -15.71
CA LYS A 348 -54.36 44.89 -14.84
C LYS A 348 -54.22 46.27 -15.51
N ASP A 349 -53.09 46.54 -16.17
CA ASP A 349 -52.86 47.80 -16.88
C ASP A 349 -53.81 47.95 -18.08
N ARG A 350 -54.17 46.84 -18.75
CA ARG A 350 -55.20 46.82 -19.79
C ARG A 350 -56.62 47.09 -19.28
N MET A 351 -56.94 46.74 -18.02
CA MET A 351 -58.24 47.05 -17.41
C MET A 351 -58.35 48.48 -16.85
N VAL A 352 -57.25 49.24 -16.81
CA VAL A 352 -57.23 50.64 -16.34
C VAL A 352 -57.24 51.65 -17.50
N GLN A 353 -57.01 51.18 -18.74
CA GLN A 353 -57.03 52.02 -19.96
C GLN A 353 -58.29 51.85 -20.84
N GLU A 354 -59.28 51.06 -20.41
CA GLU A 354 -60.64 50.97 -20.99
C GLU A 354 -61.69 51.41 -19.95
#